data_AF-A0A6V7L2P2-F1
#
_entry.id   AF-A0A6V7L2P2-F1
#
_cell.length_a   1.000
_cell.length_b   1.000
_cell.length_c   1.000
_cell.angle_alpha   90.00
_cell.angle_beta   90.00
_cell.angle_gamma   90.00
#
_symmetry.space_group_name_H-M   'P 1'
#
loop_
_entity.id
_entity.type
_entity.pdbx_description
1 polymer ?
#
loop_
_entity_poly.entity_id
_entity_poly.type
_entity_poly.pdbx_seq_one_letter_code
_entity_poly.pdbx_strand_id
1 'polypeptide(L)' 'EHNNKESQEVNQRLESIDSETDNLDITFVKMADTRYARKWGVTKLPAIVYFRKRFPSIYR' A
#
# COMPACT_ATOMS: atom_id res chain seq x y z
N GLU A 1 -7.48 -16.88 -10.51
CA GLU A 1 -7.93 -17.56 -9.28
C GLU A 1 -8.04 -16.52 -8.17
N HIS A 2 -9.25 -16.15 -7.74
CA HIS A 2 -9.51 -15.01 -6.83
C HIS A 2 -9.93 -15.43 -5.40
N ASN A 3 -9.70 -16.68 -5.00
CA ASN A 3 -10.22 -17.25 -3.75
C ASN A 3 -9.12 -17.79 -2.81
N ASN A 4 -8.02 -17.06 -2.62
CA ASN A 4 -7.11 -17.38 -1.50
C ASN A 4 -7.63 -16.67 -0.22
N LYS A 5 -7.97 -17.44 0.82
CA LYS A 5 -8.45 -16.91 2.12
C LYS A 5 -7.47 -15.90 2.73
N GLU A 6 -6.18 -16.14 2.56
CA GLU A 6 -5.13 -15.22 3.02
C GLU A 6 -5.22 -13.85 2.33
N SER A 7 -5.52 -13.85 1.03
CA SER A 7 -5.71 -12.60 0.29
C SER A 7 -6.93 -11.83 0.79
N GLN A 8 -8.04 -12.52 1.09
CA GLN A 8 -9.22 -11.87 1.64
C GLN A 8 -8.97 -11.27 3.03
N GLU A 9 -8.24 -11.99 3.89
CA GLU A 9 -7.89 -11.50 5.22
C GLU A 9 -6.95 -10.29 5.15
N VAL A 10 -5.93 -10.33 4.28
CA VAL A 10 -5.03 -9.19 4.06
C VAL A 10 -5.80 -7.98 3.53
N ASN A 11 -6.73 -8.18 2.57
CA ASN A 11 -7.56 -7.09 2.08
C ASN A 11 -8.46 -6.50 3.18
N GLN A 12 -9.12 -7.33 4.00
CA GLN A 12 -9.94 -6.83 5.12
C GLN A 12 -9.14 -5.98 6.12
N ARG A 13 -7.91 -6.41 6.42
CA ARG A 13 -7.02 -5.63 7.29
C ARG A 13 -6.64 -4.30 6.64
N LEU A 14 -6.39 -4.28 5.33
CA LEU A 14 -6.09 -3.04 4.60
C LEU A 14 -7.27 -2.06 4.59
N GLU A 15 -8.50 -2.53 4.40
CA GLU A 15 -9.72 -1.69 4.47
C GLU A 15 -9.93 -1.12 5.89
N SER A 16 -9.57 -1.88 6.92
CA SER A 16 -9.63 -1.41 8.31
C SER A 16 -8.59 -0.30 8.54
N ILE A 17 -7.37 -0.47 8.04
CA ILE A 17 -6.31 0.54 8.12
C ILE A 17 -6.71 1.82 7.35
N ASP A 18 -7.26 1.69 6.14
CA ASP A 18 -7.73 2.81 5.31
C ASP A 18 -8.69 3.70 6.11
N SER A 19 -9.70 3.07 6.72
CA SER A 19 -10.70 3.73 7.57
C SER A 19 -10.09 4.43 8.79
N GLU A 20 -9.06 3.84 9.42
CA GLU A 20 -8.35 4.46 10.55
C GLU A 20 -7.50 5.65 10.10
N THR A 21 -6.84 5.53 8.93
CA THR A 21 -5.95 6.56 8.38
C THR A 21 -6.67 7.79 7.85
N ASP A 22 -7.93 7.65 7.45
CA ASP A 22 -8.80 8.77 7.09
C ASP A 22 -8.97 9.76 8.26
N ASN A 23 -9.09 9.26 9.49
CA ASN A 23 -9.18 10.12 10.68
C ASN A 23 -7.88 10.89 10.96
N LEU A 24 -6.77 10.43 10.40
CA LEU A 24 -5.45 11.04 10.52
C LEU A 24 -5.10 11.94 9.32
N ASP A 25 -6.04 12.14 8.39
CA ASP A 25 -5.84 12.86 7.12
C ASP A 25 -4.69 12.26 6.27
N ILE A 26 -4.55 10.93 6.34
CA ILE A 26 -3.56 10.16 5.58
C ILE A 26 -4.29 9.44 4.44
N THR A 27 -4.11 9.91 3.21
CA THR A 27 -4.72 9.26 2.04
C THR A 27 -3.97 8.00 1.63
N PHE A 28 -4.70 6.89 1.54
CA PHE A 28 -4.22 5.65 0.94
C PHE A 28 -4.42 5.66 -0.57
N VAL A 29 -3.38 5.30 -1.32
CA VAL A 29 -3.42 5.27 -2.80
C VAL A 29 -3.00 3.90 -3.28
N LYS A 30 -3.89 3.25 -4.04
CA LYS A 30 -3.57 2.00 -4.74
C LYS A 30 -2.90 2.32 -6.08
N MET A 31 -1.72 1.74 -6.30
CA MET A 31 -0.95 1.94 -7.52
C MET A 31 -0.64 0.60 -8.19
N ALA A 32 -0.92 0.49 -9.49
CA ALA A 32 -0.65 -0.70 -10.29
C ALA A 32 0.47 -0.52 -11.34
N ASP A 33 1.08 0.67 -11.43
CA ASP A 33 2.18 0.92 -12.37
C ASP A 33 3.54 0.48 -11.78
N THR A 34 4.02 -0.67 -12.26
CA THR A 34 5.31 -1.25 -11.86
C THR A 34 6.53 -0.46 -12.34
N ARG A 35 6.41 0.32 -13.43
CA ARG A 35 7.50 1.16 -13.94
C ARG A 35 7.68 2.36 -13.02
N TYR A 36 6.58 2.97 -12.59
CA TYR A 36 6.61 4.06 -11.63
C TYR A 36 7.10 3.59 -10.25
N ALA A 37 6.67 2.40 -9.79
CA ALA A 37 7.17 1.79 -8.57
C ALA A 37 8.71 1.64 -8.57
N ARG A 38 9.27 1.20 -9.70
CA ARG A 38 10.74 1.06 -9.87
C ARG A 38 11.47 2.39 -9.75
N LYS A 39 10.89 3.49 -10.22
CA LYS A 39 11.46 4.85 -10.09
C LYS A 39 11.65 5.25 -8.63
N TRP A 40 10.79 4.76 -7.73
CA TRP A 40 10.86 4.99 -6.29
C TRP A 40 11.68 3.93 -5.53
N GLY A 41 12.36 3.01 -6.22
CA GLY A 41 13.17 1.97 -5.60
C GLY A 41 12.37 0.74 -5.12
N VAL A 42 11.11 0.61 -5.53
CA VAL A 42 10.31 -0.59 -5.27
C VAL A 42 10.63 -1.63 -6.35
N THR A 43 11.37 -2.67 -5.97
CA THR A 43 11.79 -3.76 -6.86
C THR A 43 10.95 -5.03 -6.72
N LYS A 44 10.29 -5.20 -5.58
CA LYS A 44 9.41 -6.33 -5.26
C LYS A 44 8.03 -5.80 -4.88
N LEU A 45 7.00 -6.48 -5.36
CA LEU A 45 5.59 -6.21 -5.05
C LEU A 45 5.00 -7.44 -4.34
N PRO A 46 3.97 -7.27 -3.49
CA PRO A 46 3.40 -5.99 -3.03
C PRO A 46 4.37 -5.23 -2.10
N ALA A 47 4.29 -3.90 -2.08
CA ALA A 47 5.05 -3.06 -1.17
C ALA A 47 4.24 -1.82 -0.80
N ILE A 48 4.45 -1.31 0.41
CA ILE A 48 3.80 -0.10 0.91
C ILE A 48 4.84 1.02 0.95
N VAL A 49 4.48 2.19 0.42
CA VAL A 49 5.34 3.37 0.45
C VAL A 49 4.61 4.48 1.21
N TYR A 50 5.19 4.90 2.33
CA TYR A 50 4.68 6.00 3.14
C TYR A 50 5.43 7.28 2.81
N PHE A 51 4.71 8.37 2.53
CA PHE A 51 5.31 9.67 2.24
C PHE A 51 5.09 10.62 3.42
N ARG A 52 6.17 10.99 4.13
CA ARG A 52 6.11 11.99 5.20
C ARG A 52 6.89 13.23 4.79
N LYS A 53 6.22 14.38 4.66
CA LYS A 53 6.85 15.65 4.23
C LYS A 53 7.68 15.49 2.94
N ARG A 54 7.16 14.75 1.96
CA ARG A 54 7.81 14.39 0.67
C ARG A 54 8.93 13.35 0.74
N PHE A 55 9.28 12.82 1.91
CA PHE A 55 10.26 11.74 2.04
C PHE A 55 9.57 10.37 1.98
N PRO A 56 9.95 9.49 1.03
CA PRO A 56 9.39 8.15 0.94
C PRO A 56 10.09 7.17 1.91
N SER A 57 9.30 6.38 2.62
CA SER A 57 9.72 5.22 3.40
C SER A 57 9.08 3.96 2.82
N ILE A 58 9.90 3.00 2.41
CA ILE A 58 9.43 1.76 1.79
C ILE A 58 9.35 0.66 2.85
N TYR A 59 8.17 0.07 2.98
CA TYR A 59 7.90 -1.07 3.84
C TYR A 59 7.70 -2.31 2.96
N ARG A 60 8.40 -3.39 3.31
CA ARG A 60 8.41 -4.68 2.60
C ARG A 60 7.96 -5.79 3.53
#